data_AF-A0A822IIX7-F1
#
_entry.id   AF-A0A822IIX7-F1
#
_cell.length_a   1.000
_cell.length_b   1.000
_cell.length_c   1.000
_cell.angle_alpha   90.00
_cell.angle_beta   90.00
_cell.angle_gamma   90.00
#
_symmetry.space_group_name_H-M   'P 1'
#
loop_
_entity.id
_entity.type
_entity.pdbx_description
1 polymer ?
#
loop_
_entity_poly.entity_id
_entity_poly.type
_entity_poly.pdbx_seq_one_letter_code
_entity_poly.pdbx_strand_id
1 'polypeptide(L)'
;MSSPFDHIFFPVAILLLFSKKLKLNPVEVIALSFFAVLPDIDSIFFGSNSIPLHRVLFHNIFIVIIPLLFFMFAKSKREVFGIIIFYLTSHLILDLFTGGIFLFYPVYNNVFFARVELLLSHGSFIPALEYGISNKIMNNGIGEPAISSENIAVALLLIACASISAIGIHRKTE
;
A
#
# COMPACT_ATOMS: atom_id res chain seq x y z
N MET A 1 10.02 -8.63 -5.04
CA MET A 1 9.92 -7.21 -4.65
C MET A 1 9.00 -6.54 -5.66
N SER A 2 7.91 -5.94 -5.20
CA SER A 2 7.06 -5.11 -6.05
C SER A 2 7.89 -3.97 -6.63
N SER A 3 7.67 -3.65 -7.91
CA SER A 3 8.39 -2.57 -8.56
C SER A 3 7.95 -1.23 -7.96
N PRO A 4 8.82 -0.21 -7.85
CA PRO A 4 8.38 1.17 -7.60
C PRO A 4 7.28 1.62 -8.60
N PHE A 5 7.25 1.03 -9.79
CA PHE A 5 6.18 1.22 -10.76
C PHE A 5 4.82 0.75 -10.25
N ASP A 6 4.74 -0.42 -9.59
CA ASP A 6 3.49 -1.00 -9.11
C ASP A 6 2.88 -0.13 -8.00
N HIS A 7 3.74 0.39 -7.12
CA HIS A 7 3.37 1.34 -6.06
C HIS A 7 2.83 2.67 -6.59
N ILE A 8 3.19 3.10 -7.81
CA ILE A 8 2.58 4.26 -8.46
C ILE A 8 1.32 3.86 -9.23
N PHE A 9 1.46 2.86 -10.11
CA PHE A 9 0.48 2.55 -11.14
C PHE A 9 -0.86 2.13 -10.53
N PHE A 10 -0.85 1.15 -9.61
CA PHE A 10 -2.10 0.66 -9.03
C PHE A 10 -2.81 1.74 -8.21
N PRO A 11 -2.17 2.47 -7.28
CA PRO A 11 -2.86 3.50 -6.52
C PRO A 11 -3.40 4.64 -7.38
N VAL A 12 -2.64 5.11 -8.38
CA VAL A 12 -3.10 6.14 -9.34
C VAL A 12 -4.31 5.63 -10.12
N ALA A 13 -4.24 4.42 -10.68
CA ALA A 13 -5.34 3.84 -11.44
C ALA A 13 -6.62 3.70 -10.61
N ILE A 14 -6.50 3.25 -9.35
CA ILE A 14 -7.62 3.12 -8.43
C ILE A 14 -8.24 4.50 -8.13
N LEU A 15 -7.44 5.51 -7.76
CA LEU A 15 -7.95 6.85 -7.48
C LEU A 15 -8.60 7.50 -8.70
N LEU A 16 -8.04 7.31 -9.89
CA LEU A 16 -8.64 7.81 -11.14
C LEU A 16 -9.96 7.11 -11.45
N LEU A 17 -10.04 5.78 -11.28
CA LEU A 17 -11.27 5.00 -11.48
C LEU A 17 -12.42 5.49 -10.59
N PHE A 18 -12.11 5.88 -9.36
CA PHE A 18 -13.11 6.36 -8.39
C PHE A 18 -13.19 7.89 -8.27
N SER A 19 -12.38 8.64 -9.02
CA SER A 19 -12.22 10.11 -8.89
C SER A 19 -13.55 10.85 -8.89
N LYS A 20 -14.42 10.55 -9.86
CA LYS A 20 -15.75 11.18 -9.97
C LYS A 20 -16.66 10.89 -8.76
N LYS A 21 -16.63 9.66 -8.23
CA LYS A 21 -17.46 9.27 -7.08
C LYS A 21 -16.92 9.85 -5.78
N LEU A 22 -15.60 9.91 -5.65
CA LEU A 22 -14.88 10.47 -4.50
C LEU A 22 -14.72 11.99 -4.57
N LYS A 23 -15.19 12.64 -5.64
CA LYS A 23 -15.05 14.08 -5.93
C LYS A 23 -13.59 14.56 -5.97
N LEU A 24 -12.68 13.69 -6.39
CA LEU A 24 -11.26 14.02 -6.49
C LEU A 24 -10.98 14.71 -7.82
N ASN A 25 -10.10 15.70 -7.81
CA ASN A 25 -9.57 16.29 -9.02
C ASN A 25 -8.51 15.35 -9.65
N PRO A 26 -8.69 14.86 -10.88
CA PRO A 26 -7.73 13.96 -11.53
C PRO A 26 -6.32 14.56 -11.63
N VAL A 27 -6.21 15.88 -11.82
CA VAL A 27 -4.90 16.56 -11.89
C VAL A 27 -4.18 16.48 -10.55
N GLU A 28 -4.89 16.63 -9.44
CA GLU A 28 -4.30 16.49 -8.10
C GLU A 28 -3.91 15.05 -7.82
N VAL A 29 -4.73 14.07 -8.24
CA VAL A 29 -4.39 12.64 -8.13
C VAL A 29 -3.04 12.36 -8.81
N ILE A 30 -2.88 12.78 -10.06
CA ILE A 30 -1.63 12.56 -10.80
C ILE A 30 -0.48 13.36 -10.18
N ALA A 31 -0.69 14.65 -9.86
CA ALA A 31 0.35 15.51 -9.31
C ALA A 31 0.88 15.02 -7.96
N LEU A 32 0.03 14.41 -7.13
CA LEU A 32 0.40 13.88 -5.81
C LEU A 32 0.95 12.44 -5.88
N SER A 33 1.02 11.81 -7.06
CA SER A 33 1.51 10.44 -7.21
C SER A 33 2.95 10.23 -6.75
N PHE A 34 3.76 11.29 -6.66
CA PHE A 34 5.11 11.20 -6.09
C PHE A 34 5.10 10.76 -4.62
N PHE A 35 4.02 10.99 -3.86
CA PHE A 35 3.90 10.49 -2.50
C PHE A 35 3.83 8.96 -2.46
N ALA A 36 3.44 8.31 -3.56
CA ALA A 36 3.41 6.86 -3.65
C ALA A 36 4.82 6.24 -3.66
N VAL A 37 5.84 6.96 -4.11
CA VAL A 37 7.25 6.50 -4.07
C VAL A 37 8.03 7.06 -2.90
N LEU A 38 7.43 7.93 -2.09
CA LEU A 38 8.10 8.53 -0.93
C LEU A 38 8.69 7.45 0.00
N PRO A 39 8.01 6.32 0.27
CA PRO A 39 8.60 5.28 1.10
C PRO A 39 9.88 4.69 0.52
N ASP A 40 9.88 4.39 -0.78
CA ASP A 40 11.01 3.78 -1.48
C ASP A 40 12.26 4.67 -1.57
N ILE A 41 12.16 5.96 -1.21
CA ILE A 41 13.34 6.85 -1.13
C ILE A 41 14.38 6.31 -0.15
N ASP A 42 13.98 5.55 0.89
CA ASP A 42 14.93 4.96 1.82
C ASP A 42 15.90 3.96 1.16
N SER A 43 15.49 3.29 0.09
CA SER A 43 16.31 2.37 -0.69
C SER A 43 17.49 3.08 -1.36
N ILE A 44 17.31 4.35 -1.75
CA ILE A 44 18.32 5.17 -2.43
C ILE A 44 19.36 5.66 -1.42
N PHE A 45 18.93 6.12 -0.24
CA PHE A 45 19.82 6.71 0.76
C PHE A 45 20.52 5.67 1.65
N PHE A 46 19.90 4.52 1.88
CA PHE A 46 20.39 3.53 2.85
C PHE A 46 20.74 2.17 2.23
N GLY A 47 20.52 1.96 0.92
CA GLY A 47 20.84 0.72 0.22
C GLY A 47 22.31 0.49 -0.11
N SER A 48 23.19 1.50 0.03
CA SER A 48 24.58 1.45 -0.46
C SER A 48 25.60 0.87 0.54
N ASN A 49 25.27 0.82 1.84
CA ASN A 49 26.24 0.45 2.88
C ASN A 49 25.72 -0.75 3.67
N SER A 50 26.04 -2.00 3.27
CA SER A 50 26.10 -3.31 4.01
C SER A 50 25.21 -3.58 5.25
N ILE A 51 24.22 -2.75 5.50
CA ILE A 51 23.28 -2.71 6.60
C ILE A 51 21.94 -2.61 5.89
N PRO A 52 21.10 -3.64 5.94
CA PRO A 52 19.81 -3.64 5.25
C PRO A 52 18.83 -2.75 6.02
N LEU A 53 19.04 -1.43 5.96
CA LEU A 53 18.14 -0.38 6.45
C LEU A 53 17.01 -0.08 5.45
N HIS A 54 16.99 -0.80 4.32
CA HIS A 54 15.91 -0.78 3.34
C HIS A 54 14.59 -1.15 4.04
N ARG A 55 13.58 -0.27 4.03
CA ARG A 55 12.25 -0.36 4.69
C ARG A 55 12.15 0.09 6.14
N VAL A 56 13.11 0.84 6.65
CA VAL A 56 13.17 1.15 8.08
C VAL A 56 12.56 2.52 8.40
N LEU A 57 12.90 3.56 7.64
CA LEU A 57 12.52 4.94 7.97
C LEU A 57 11.13 5.34 7.47
N PHE A 58 10.75 4.87 6.28
CA PHE A 58 9.51 5.33 5.64
C PHE A 58 8.47 4.22 5.43
N HIS A 59 8.83 2.94 5.59
CA HIS A 59 7.89 1.81 5.55
C HIS A 59 7.35 1.44 6.93
N ASN A 60 6.88 2.45 7.66
CA ASN A 60 6.23 2.30 8.96
C ASN A 60 4.95 3.13 9.00
N ILE A 61 4.07 2.84 9.96
CA ILE A 61 2.78 3.51 10.07
C ILE A 61 2.90 5.01 10.39
N PHE A 62 4.03 5.45 10.97
CA PHE A 62 4.23 6.82 11.39
C PHE A 62 4.25 7.81 10.21
N ILE A 63 4.64 7.36 9.00
CA ILE A 63 4.60 8.19 7.79
C ILE A 63 3.18 8.68 7.45
N VAL A 64 2.16 7.90 7.83
CA VAL A 64 0.75 8.23 7.54
C VAL A 64 0.16 9.17 8.60
N ILE A 65 0.74 9.23 9.80
CA ILE A 65 0.17 9.99 10.94
C ILE A 65 0.10 11.48 10.63
N ILE A 66 1.17 12.08 10.10
CA ILE A 66 1.20 13.52 9.83
C ILE A 66 0.11 13.90 8.80
N PRO A 67 0.03 13.26 7.62
CA PRO A 67 -1.08 13.48 6.69
C PRO A 67 -2.47 13.23 7.31
N LEU A 68 -2.60 12.22 8.16
CA LEU A 68 -3.86 11.90 8.85
C LEU A 68 -4.31 13.03 9.79
N LEU A 69 -3.40 13.61 10.56
CA LEU A 69 -3.70 14.77 11.41
C LEU A 69 -4.18 15.94 10.55
N PHE A 70 -3.47 16.25 9.46
CA PHE A 70 -3.92 17.30 8.55
C PHE A 70 -5.27 16.99 7.89
N PHE A 71 -5.55 15.74 7.54
CA PHE A 71 -6.87 15.35 7.04
C PHE A 71 -7.99 15.61 8.05
N MET A 72 -7.72 15.42 9.34
CA MET A 72 -8.70 15.66 10.42
C MET A 72 -8.91 17.15 10.69
N PHE A 73 -7.84 17.95 10.71
CA PHE A 73 -7.89 19.36 11.13
C PHE A 73 -8.00 20.37 9.97
N ALA A 74 -7.41 20.10 8.82
CA ALA A 74 -7.42 20.99 7.65
C ALA A 74 -8.59 20.72 6.71
N LYS A 75 -9.82 21.03 7.16
CA LYS A 75 -11.07 20.74 6.43
C LYS A 75 -11.08 21.24 4.97
N SER A 76 -10.46 22.38 4.68
CA SER A 76 -10.39 22.97 3.34
C SER A 76 -9.48 22.22 2.36
N LYS A 77 -8.59 21.35 2.85
CA LYS A 77 -7.63 20.58 2.06
C LYS A 77 -7.77 19.07 2.29
N ARG A 78 -8.93 18.65 2.78
CA ARG A 78 -9.19 17.25 3.16
C ARG A 78 -9.03 16.28 1.98
N GLU A 79 -9.38 16.69 0.77
CA GLU A 79 -9.22 15.88 -0.45
C GLU A 79 -7.74 15.62 -0.74
N VAL A 80 -6.91 16.66 -0.71
CA VAL A 80 -5.45 16.57 -0.89
C VAL A 80 -4.82 15.61 0.11
N PHE A 81 -5.09 15.80 1.41
CA PHE A 81 -4.54 14.90 2.43
C PHE A 81 -5.11 13.49 2.34
N GLY A 82 -6.36 13.33 1.88
CA GLY A 82 -6.95 12.01 1.60
C GLY A 82 -6.21 11.26 0.49
N ILE A 83 -5.84 11.95 -0.59
CA ILE A 83 -5.02 11.39 -1.68
C ILE A 83 -3.64 10.98 -1.15
N ILE A 84 -2.98 11.83 -0.37
CA ILE A 84 -1.66 11.54 0.22
C ILE A 84 -1.72 10.32 1.15
N ILE A 85 -2.71 10.27 2.04
CA ILE A 85 -2.93 9.12 2.94
C ILE A 85 -3.15 7.85 2.13
N PHE A 86 -3.94 7.92 1.07
CA PHE A 86 -4.20 6.77 0.22
C PHE A 86 -2.90 6.25 -0.40
N TYR A 87 -2.07 7.12 -0.99
CA TYR A 87 -0.79 6.72 -1.57
C TYR A 87 0.13 6.05 -0.55
N LEU A 88 0.37 6.70 0.59
CA LEU A 88 1.25 6.14 1.62
C LEU A 88 0.71 4.83 2.20
N THR A 89 -0.60 4.76 2.45
CA THR A 89 -1.22 3.54 3.00
C THR A 89 -1.21 2.40 1.98
N SER A 90 -1.50 2.69 0.71
CA SER A 90 -1.43 1.70 -0.36
C SER A 90 -0.02 1.15 -0.53
N HIS A 91 1.00 1.99 -0.39
CA HIS A 91 2.40 1.57 -0.40
C HIS A 91 2.67 0.56 0.72
N LEU A 92 2.32 0.90 1.95
CA LEU A 92 2.50 0.01 3.11
C LEU A 92 1.73 -1.31 2.96
N ILE A 93 0.52 -1.27 2.41
CA ILE A 93 -0.29 -2.47 2.16
C ILE A 93 0.36 -3.34 1.08
N LEU A 94 0.80 -2.77 -0.05
CA LEU A 94 1.48 -3.53 -1.10
C LEU A 94 2.75 -4.19 -0.55
N ASP A 95 3.57 -3.45 0.19
CA ASP A 95 4.79 -4.00 0.78
C ASP A 95 4.53 -5.03 1.89
N LEU A 96 3.45 -4.88 2.68
CA LEU A 96 3.01 -5.89 3.64
C LEU A 96 2.76 -7.24 2.95
N PHE A 97 2.27 -7.21 1.70
CA PHE A 97 1.94 -8.39 0.90
C PHE A 97 3.07 -8.92 0.03
N THR A 98 4.12 -8.14 -0.28
CA THR A 98 5.20 -8.57 -1.19
C THR A 98 6.50 -8.96 -0.48
N GLY A 99 6.75 -8.44 0.72
CA GLY A 99 7.98 -8.73 1.47
C GLY A 99 7.91 -8.42 2.97
N GLY A 100 6.86 -7.74 3.41
CA GLY A 100 6.68 -7.25 4.76
C GLY A 100 7.26 -5.85 4.99
N ILE A 101 6.82 -5.25 6.10
CA ILE A 101 7.14 -3.89 6.53
C ILE A 101 7.55 -3.85 8.00
N PHE A 102 8.43 -2.92 8.36
CA PHE A 102 8.76 -2.63 9.75
C PHE A 102 7.71 -1.68 10.35
N LEU A 103 6.49 -2.20 10.56
CA LEU A 103 5.29 -1.40 10.84
C LEU A 103 5.45 -0.35 11.95
N PHE A 104 6.23 -0.66 12.99
CA PHE A 104 6.39 0.16 14.20
C PHE A 104 7.85 0.58 14.48
N TYR A 105 8.74 0.53 13.49
CA TYR A 105 10.10 1.05 13.68
C TYR A 105 10.09 2.57 13.97
N PRO A 106 10.96 3.09 14.88
CA PRO A 106 12.03 2.43 15.63
C PRO A 106 11.62 1.79 16.97
N VAL A 107 10.33 1.80 17.29
CA VAL A 107 9.82 1.28 18.59
C VAL A 107 9.88 -0.25 18.63
N TYR A 108 9.68 -0.90 17.49
CA TYR A 108 9.71 -2.35 17.36
C TYR A 108 10.32 -2.78 16.03
N ASN A 109 11.33 -3.65 16.10
CA ASN A 109 12.25 -3.94 14.99
C ASN A 109 11.95 -5.26 14.28
N ASN A 110 10.72 -5.76 14.36
CA ASN A 110 10.31 -6.96 13.62
C ASN A 110 9.45 -6.59 12.41
N VAL A 111 9.56 -7.42 11.38
CA VAL A 111 8.84 -7.29 10.11
C VAL A 111 7.47 -7.95 10.24
N PHE A 112 6.43 -7.21 9.90
CA PHE A 112 5.08 -7.74 9.72
C PHE A 112 4.89 -8.11 8.27
N PHE A 113 4.28 -9.26 8.00
CA PHE A 113 4.00 -9.71 6.65
C PHE A 113 2.67 -10.47 6.59
N ALA A 114 2.06 -10.42 5.41
CA ALA A 114 0.93 -11.26 5.05
C ALA A 114 1.17 -11.77 3.63
N ARG A 115 0.93 -13.05 3.37
CA ARG A 115 1.14 -13.68 2.08
C ARG A 115 -0.10 -14.48 1.77
N VAL A 116 -0.69 -14.19 0.62
CA VAL A 116 -1.92 -14.81 0.13
C VAL A 116 -1.69 -15.15 -1.33
N GLU A 117 -1.35 -16.40 -1.61
CA GLU A 117 -1.03 -16.87 -2.95
C GLU A 117 -2.00 -17.96 -3.38
N LEU A 118 -2.29 -18.03 -4.68
CA LEU A 118 -2.95 -19.19 -5.29
C LEU A 118 -1.93 -19.89 -6.16
N LEU A 119 -1.45 -21.04 -5.71
CA LEU A 119 -0.44 -21.83 -6.42
C LEU A 119 -1.14 -22.72 -7.46
N LEU A 120 -0.54 -22.85 -8.65
CA LEU A 120 -0.97 -23.83 -9.64
C LEU A 120 0.00 -25.01 -9.60
N SER A 121 -0.47 -26.15 -9.09
CA SER A 121 0.34 -27.37 -9.01
C SER A 121 -0.44 -28.53 -9.63
N HIS A 122 0.16 -29.18 -10.64
CA HIS A 122 -0.40 -30.35 -11.30
C HIS A 122 -1.87 -30.17 -11.76
N GLY A 123 -2.20 -29.00 -12.31
CA GLY A 123 -3.55 -28.68 -12.79
C GLY A 123 -4.57 -28.35 -11.69
N SER A 124 -4.15 -28.27 -10.43
CA SER A 124 -5.00 -27.88 -9.29
C SER A 124 -4.57 -26.55 -8.68
N PHE A 125 -5.55 -25.77 -8.23
CA PHE A 125 -5.31 -24.53 -7.49
C PHE A 125 -5.20 -24.82 -6.00
N ILE A 126 -4.08 -24.43 -5.39
CA ILE A 126 -3.80 -24.64 -3.97
C ILE A 126 -3.67 -23.27 -3.30
N PRO A 127 -4.59 -22.89 -2.40
CA PRO A 127 -4.46 -21.65 -1.65
C PRO A 127 -3.33 -21.78 -0.63
N ALA A 128 -2.44 -20.79 -0.60
CA ALA A 128 -1.36 -20.66 0.36
C ALA A 128 -1.53 -19.35 1.13
N LEU A 129 -1.67 -19.47 2.45
CA LEU A 129 -1.81 -18.35 3.38
C LEU A 129 -0.69 -18.44 4.42
N GLU A 130 0.12 -17.39 4.51
CA GLU A 130 1.19 -17.28 5.49
C GLU A 130 1.19 -15.85 6.02
N TYR A 131 1.12 -15.64 7.33
CA TYR A 131 1.19 -14.31 7.92
C TYR A 131 1.88 -14.40 9.26
N GLY A 132 2.51 -13.31 9.68
CA GLY A 132 3.18 -13.31 10.97
C GLY A 132 4.15 -12.17 11.16
N ILE A 133 5.05 -12.40 12.12
CA ILE A 133 6.09 -11.48 12.51
C ILE A 133 7.42 -12.21 12.34
N SER A 134 8.35 -11.59 11.62
CA SER A 134 9.67 -12.14 11.31
C SER A 134 10.77 -11.18 11.73
N ASN A 135 11.97 -11.71 11.99
CA ASN A 135 13.18 -10.91 12.18
C ASN A 135 13.86 -10.55 10.85
N LYS A 136 13.30 -10.96 9.71
CA LYS A 136 13.83 -10.72 8.36
C LYS A 136 12.69 -10.46 7.36
N ILE A 137 13.02 -9.71 6.30
CA ILE A 137 12.13 -9.48 5.15
C ILE A 137 11.79 -10.82 4.47
N MET A 138 10.53 -10.98 4.09
CA MET A 138 9.94 -12.21 3.55
C MET A 138 9.81 -12.16 2.02
N ASN A 139 10.93 -12.00 1.32
CA ASN A 139 10.95 -11.78 -0.14
C ASN A 139 10.87 -13.05 -1.01
N ASN A 140 10.88 -14.25 -0.42
CA ASN A 140 10.88 -15.50 -1.18
C ASN A 140 9.43 -15.97 -1.38
N GLY A 141 8.99 -16.11 -2.63
CA GLY A 141 7.73 -16.80 -2.96
C GLY A 141 7.73 -18.25 -2.47
N ILE A 142 6.56 -18.83 -2.19
CA ILE A 142 6.44 -20.27 -1.89
C ILE A 142 6.67 -21.10 -3.17
N GLY A 143 6.46 -20.49 -4.35
CA GLY A 143 6.68 -21.05 -5.69
C GLY A 143 6.37 -20.03 -6.79
N GLU A 144 5.93 -20.49 -7.96
CA GLU A 144 5.35 -19.64 -9.02
C GLU A 144 3.82 -19.56 -8.86
N PRO A 145 3.27 -18.46 -8.31
CA PRO A 145 1.84 -18.36 -8.08
C PRO A 145 1.06 -18.00 -9.35
N ALA A 146 -0.14 -18.58 -9.50
CA ALA A 146 -1.11 -18.12 -10.50
C ALA A 146 -1.78 -16.80 -10.10
N ILE A 147 -1.96 -16.57 -8.80
CA ILE A 147 -2.35 -15.28 -8.22
C ILE A 147 -1.37 -14.95 -7.11
N SER A 148 -0.66 -13.83 -7.24
CA SER A 148 0.32 -13.40 -6.25
C SER A 148 -0.33 -12.63 -5.08
N SER A 149 0.37 -12.56 -3.96
CA SER A 149 -0.02 -11.74 -2.80
C SER A 149 -0.22 -10.25 -3.16
N GLU A 150 0.55 -9.75 -4.12
CA GLU A 150 0.41 -8.38 -4.62
C GLU A 150 -0.93 -8.18 -5.34
N ASN A 151 -1.36 -9.16 -6.16
CA ASN A 151 -2.67 -9.10 -6.81
C ASN A 151 -3.81 -9.05 -5.76
N ILE A 152 -3.66 -9.81 -4.67
CA ILE A 152 -4.62 -9.77 -3.55
C ILE A 152 -4.61 -8.40 -2.86
N ALA A 153 -3.44 -7.80 -2.62
CA ALA A 153 -3.34 -6.46 -2.03
C ALA A 153 -4.03 -5.40 -2.91
N VAL A 154 -3.79 -5.42 -4.23
CA VAL A 154 -4.47 -4.54 -5.18
C VAL A 154 -5.99 -4.75 -5.15
N ALA A 155 -6.45 -6.00 -5.10
CA ALA A 155 -7.88 -6.31 -4.99
C ALA A 155 -8.50 -5.76 -3.70
N LEU A 156 -7.81 -5.86 -2.57
CA LEU A 156 -8.26 -5.30 -1.30
C LEU A 156 -8.37 -3.77 -1.36
N LEU A 157 -7.39 -3.10 -1.97
CA LEU A 157 -7.44 -1.64 -2.18
C LEU A 157 -8.63 -1.23 -3.07
N LEU A 158 -8.89 -1.98 -4.15
CA LEU A 158 -10.04 -1.77 -5.01
C LEU A 158 -11.36 -1.92 -4.26
N ILE A 159 -11.52 -2.99 -3.48
CA ILE A 159 -12.72 -3.25 -2.68
C ILE A 159 -12.94 -2.14 -1.65
N ALA A 160 -11.87 -1.67 -0.99
CA ALA A 160 -11.95 -0.57 -0.03
C ALA A 160 -12.45 0.72 -0.69
N CYS A 161 -11.85 1.12 -1.83
CA CYS A 161 -12.29 2.30 -2.58
C CYS A 161 -13.72 2.17 -3.12
N ALA A 162 -14.10 1.00 -3.62
CA ALA A 162 -15.46 0.73 -4.07
C ALA A 162 -16.48 0.87 -2.93
N SER A 163 -16.15 0.33 -1.75
CA SER A 163 -17.00 0.40 -0.55
C SER A 163 -17.18 1.84 -0.08
N ILE A 164 -16.10 2.61 0.02
CA ILE A 164 -16.14 4.03 0.40
C ILE A 164 -16.97 4.83 -0.61
N SER A 165 -16.76 4.57 -1.90
CA SER A 165 -17.50 5.25 -2.98
C SER A 165 -18.99 4.93 -2.96
N ALA A 166 -19.38 3.69 -2.61
CA ALA A 166 -20.78 3.28 -2.51
C ALA A 166 -21.50 3.94 -1.33
N ILE A 167 -20.86 3.99 -0.15
CA ILE A 167 -21.41 4.64 1.05
C ILE A 167 -21.65 6.14 0.81
N GLY A 168 -20.73 6.80 0.08
CA GLY A 168 -20.87 8.22 -0.28
C GLY A 168 -22.06 8.52 -1.20
N ILE A 169 -22.55 7.53 -1.96
CA ILE A 169 -23.75 7.65 -2.81
C ILE A 169 -25.02 7.51 -1.96
N HIS A 170 -25.06 6.50 -1.08
CA HIS A 170 -26.27 6.21 -0.29
C HIS A 170 -26.66 7.35 0.66
N ARG A 171 -25.69 8.10 1.18
CA ARG A 171 -25.92 9.29 2.02
C ARG A 171 -26.49 10.51 1.28
N LYS A 172 -26.59 10.48 -0.05
CA LYS A 172 -27.17 11.59 -0.84
C LYS A 172 -28.62 11.32 -1.28
N THR A 173 -29.09 10.09 -1.14
CA THR A 173 -30.42 9.65 -1.58
C THR A 173 -31.42 9.53 -0.44
N GLU A 174 -30.98 9.80 0.79
CA GLU A 174 -31.81 10.00 2.00
C GLU A 174 -31.84 11.49 2.34
#